data_AF-A0A423S194-F1
#
_entry.id   AF-A0A423S194-F1
#
_cell.length_a   1.000
_cell.length_b   1.000
_cell.length_c   1.000
_cell.angle_alpha   90.00
_cell.angle_beta   90.00
_cell.angle_gamma   90.00
#
_symmetry.space_group_name_H-M   'P 1'
#
loop_
_entity.id
_entity.type
_entity.pdbx_description
1 polymer ?
#
loop_
_entity_poly.entity_id
_entity_poly.type
_entity_poly.pdbx_seq_one_letter_code
_entity_poly.pdbx_strand_id
1 'polypeptide(L)' 'MNWTSPAEFFAMGGYGQYVWGSVGVAMVVLCAEWLLLRQRRRAALLHLKRQLILKKEESL' A
#
# COMPACT_ATOMS: atom_id res chain seq x y z
N MET A 1 -7.64 -37.00 2.69
CA MET A 1 -7.22 -36.60 1.33
C MET A 1 -6.34 -35.38 1.48
N ASN A 2 -5.05 -35.55 1.24
CA ASN A 2 -4.00 -34.60 1.60
C ASN A 2 -4.00 -33.46 0.58
N TRP A 3 -4.33 -32.25 1.02
CA TRP A 3 -4.34 -31.03 0.21
C TRP A 3 -2.91 -30.52 0.10
N THR A 4 -2.09 -31.21 -0.70
CA THR A 4 -0.63 -31.12 -0.65
C THR A 4 -0.04 -30.02 -1.52
N SER A 5 -0.81 -29.31 -2.37
CA SER A 5 -0.18 -28.29 -3.20
C SER A 5 -1.04 -27.08 -3.58
N PRO A 6 -0.62 -25.84 -3.23
CA PRO A 6 -1.14 -24.64 -3.88
C PRO A 6 -0.85 -24.62 -5.40
N ALA A 7 0.09 -25.45 -5.87
CA ALA A 7 0.32 -25.70 -7.29
C ALA A 7 -0.87 -26.39 -7.99
N GLU A 8 -1.63 -27.25 -7.30
CA GLU A 8 -2.84 -27.89 -7.86
C GLU A 8 -4.01 -26.90 -7.99
N PHE A 9 -4.08 -25.90 -7.11
CA PHE A 9 -5.03 -24.77 -7.22
C PHE A 9 -4.74 -23.84 -8.39
N PHE A 10 -3.45 -23.58 -8.66
CA PHE A 10 -3.01 -22.84 -9.83
C PHE A 10 -3.23 -23.63 -11.13
N ALA A 11 -3.07 -24.95 -11.08
CA ALA A 11 -3.18 -25.85 -12.22
C ALA A 11 -4.62 -26.35 -12.50
N MET A 12 -5.63 -25.96 -11.69
CA MET A 12 -7.02 -26.46 -11.78
C MET A 12 -7.84 -25.92 -12.97
N GLY A 13 -7.22 -25.68 -14.13
CA GLY A 13 -7.94 -25.58 -15.40
C GLY A 13 -8.75 -24.30 -15.64
N GLY A 14 -8.24 -23.12 -15.26
CA GLY A 14 -8.74 -21.82 -15.77
C GLY A 14 -9.38 -20.87 -14.75
N TYR A 15 -9.74 -21.32 -13.55
CA TYR A 15 -10.34 -20.45 -12.52
C TYR A 15 -9.34 -19.73 -11.61
N GLY A 16 -8.13 -20.28 -11.45
CA GLY A 16 -7.09 -19.67 -10.61
C GLY A 16 -6.71 -18.26 -11.06
N GLN A 17 -6.68 -18.01 -12.37
CA GLN A 17 -6.35 -16.68 -12.92
C GLN A 17 -7.35 -15.59 -12.51
N TYR A 18 -8.63 -15.91 -12.32
CA TYR A 18 -9.63 -14.93 -11.88
C TYR A 18 -9.46 -14.56 -10.41
N VAL A 19 -9.19 -15.55 -9.55
CA VAL A 19 -8.95 -15.32 -8.12
C VAL A 19 -7.66 -14.53 -7.92
N TRP A 20 -6.58 -14.94 -8.57
CA TRP A 20 -5.30 -14.24 -8.51
C TRP A 20 -5.34 -12.87 -9.18
N GLY A 21 -6.16 -12.70 -10.23
CA GLY A 21 -6.45 -11.39 -10.81
C GLY A 21 -7.11 -10.44 -9.82
N SER A 22 -8.19 -10.87 -9.15
CA SER A 22 -8.87 -10.05 -8.14
C SER A 22 -8.00 -9.77 -6.92
N VAL A 23 -7.23 -10.76 -6.44
CA VAL A 23 -6.27 -10.58 -5.34
C VAL A 23 -5.15 -9.63 -5.74
N GLY A 24 -4.65 -9.74 -6.97
CA GLY A 24 -3.65 -8.84 -7.54
C GLY A 24 -4.17 -7.41 -7.63
N VAL A 25 -5.39 -7.19 -8.13
CA VAL A 25 -6.03 -5.87 -8.16
C VAL A 25 -6.20 -5.31 -6.76
N ALA A 26 -6.68 -6.11 -5.80
CA ALA A 26 -6.82 -5.68 -4.41
C ALA A 26 -5.46 -5.28 -3.79
N MET A 27 -4.41 -6.07 -4.02
CA MET A 27 -3.05 -5.74 -3.59
C MET A 27 -2.53 -4.45 -4.23
N VAL A 28 -2.82 -4.21 -5.51
CA VAL A 28 -2.43 -2.97 -6.20
C VAL A 28 -3.12 -1.76 -5.59
N VAL A 29 -4.43 -1.85 -5.31
CA VAL A 29 -5.19 -0.77 -4.67
C VAL A 29 -4.66 -0.49 -3.27
N LEU A 30 -4.42 -1.53 -2.45
CA LEU A 30 -3.85 -1.37 -1.11
C LEU A 30 -2.45 -0.75 -1.15
N CYS A 31 -1.59 -1.18 -2.08
CA CYS A 31 -0.27 -0.59 -2.28
C CYS A 31 -0.37 0.88 -2.70
N ALA A 32 -1.29 1.22 -3.62
CA ALA A 32 -1.51 2.59 -4.06
C ALA A 32 -1.98 3.48 -2.90
N GLU A 33 -2.96 3.03 -2.11
CA GLU A 33 -3.42 3.74 -0.91
C GLU A 33 -2.30 3.91 0.11
N TRP A 34 -1.51 2.87 0.35
CA TRP A 34 -0.36 2.93 1.26
C TRP A 34 0.66 3.98 0.82
N LEU A 35 0.99 4.01 -0.47
CA LEU A 35 1.89 5.01 -1.04
C LEU A 35 1.31 6.42 -0.92
N LEU A 36 0.04 6.61 -1.25
CA LEU A 36 -0.65 7.91 -1.15
C LEU A 36 -0.69 8.40 0.30
N LEU A 37 -0.98 7.51 1.24
CA LEU A 37 -1.01 7.82 2.66
C LEU A 37 0.38 8.19 3.18
N ARG A 38 1.42 7.50 2.71
CA ARG A 38 2.81 7.79 3.05
C ARG A 38 3.27 9.14 2.48
N GLN A 39 2.85 9.46 1.25
CA GLN A 39 3.06 10.78 0.63
C GLN A 39 2.37 11.89 1.43
N ARG A 40 1.10 11.69 1.80
CA ARG A 40 0.33 12.63 2.61
C ARG A 40 0.97 12.86 3.98
N ARG A 41 1.42 11.80 4.66
CA ARG A 41 2.14 11.91 5.94
C ARG A 41 3.43 12.72 5.78
N ARG A 42 4.20 12.50 4.71
CA ARG A 42 5.41 13.29 4.42
C ARG A 42 5.08 14.77 4.17
N ALA A 43 4.04 15.07 3.40
CA ALA A 43 3.61 16.44 3.14
C ALA A 43 3.17 17.17 4.42
N ALA A 44 2.41 16.50 5.30
CA ALA A 44 2.01 17.06 6.58
C ALA A 44 3.21 17.35 7.50
N LEU A 45 4.19 16.45 7.55
CA LEU A 45 5.42 16.65 8.33
C LEU A 45 6.29 17.80 7.76
N LEU A 46 6.34 17.95 6.44
CA LEU A 46 7.02 19.07 5.78
C LEU A 46 6.38 20.42 6.13
N HIS A 47 5.04 20.49 6.17
CA HIS A 47 4.31 21.69 6.57
C HIS A 47 4.58 22.06 8.04
N LEU A 48 4.60 21.07 8.94
CA LEU A 48 4.92 21.31 10.35
C LEU A 48 6.36 21.80 10.55
N LYS A 49 7.34 21.24 9.83
CA LYS A 49 8.72 21.71 9.90
C LYS A 49 8.86 23.18 9.50
N ARG A 50 8.14 23.63 8.46
CA ARG A 50 8.14 25.05 8.05
C ARG A 50 7.57 25.97 9.12
N GLN A 51 6.47 25.57 9.76
CA GLN A 51 5.85 26.35 10.84
C GLN A 51 6.78 26.47 12.06
N LEU A 52 7.51 25.40 12.40
CA LEU A 52 8.46 25.42 13.51
C LEU A 52 9.68 26.31 13.24
N ILE A 53 10.16 26.40 12.00
CA ILE A 53 11.27 27.29 11.63
C ILE A 53 10.85 28.74 11.80
N LEU A 54 9.67 29.12 11.30
CA LEU A 54 9.15 30.48 11.42
C LEU A 54 8.89 30.89 12.89
N LYS A 55 8.28 29.98 13.68
CA LYS A 55 8.04 30.24 15.10
C LYS A 55 9.33 30.37 15.92
N LYS A 56 10.41 29.74 15.46
CA LYS A 56 11.74 29.86 16.09
C LYS A 56 12.40 31.20 15.77
N GLU A 57 12.20 31.74 14.57
CA GLU A 57 12.70 33.06 14.18
C GLU A 57 11.92 34.20 14.85
N GLU A 58 10.61 34.04 15.07
CA GLU A 58 9.78 35.05 15.76
C GLU A 58 10.04 35.11 17.29
N SER A 59 10.70 34.09 17.85
CA SER A 59 11.00 33.94 19.28
C SER A 59 12.43 34.38 19.66
N LEU A 60 13.26 34.77 18.69
CA LEU A 60 14.63 35.26 18.88
C LEU A 60 14.68 36.78 18.70
#